data_AF-A0A9N9J411-F1
#
_entry.id   AF-A0A9N9J411-F1
#
_cell.length_a   1.000
_cell.length_b   1.000
_cell.length_c   1.000
_cell.angle_alpha   90.00
_cell.angle_beta   90.00
_cell.angle_gamma   90.00
#
_symmetry.space_group_name_H-M   'P 1'
#
loop_
_entity.id
_entity.type
_entity.pdbx_description
1 polymer ?
#
loop_
_entity_poly.entity_id
_entity_poly.type
_entity_poly.pdbx_seq_one_letter_code
_entity_poly.pdbx_strand_id
1 'polypeptide(L)'
;MSAEESNLILDEVTGEKAAAKTADVAAKPAKTENDEASEENLNPNQYFEIRSKSIKKLRETCNPIPYPHKFHVDISIPTFIEKYGHLEPGQHLSDVVQLAGRIHNKRASGSKLRFYDLHGEDSEQNFAEIHDLIRRGDIVGVRGCPGKSKKGELSIFPKEVVLLSPCLHMLPKEYYGFKDQETRYRQRYLDLIMNNVVREKFN
;
A
#
# COMPACT_ATOMS: atom_id res chain seq x y z
N MET A 1 -8.10 -95.44 22.08
CA MET A 1 -8.61 -95.32 20.71
C MET A 1 -9.14 -93.90 20.57
N SER A 2 -8.51 -92.95 19.87
CA SER A 2 -7.16 -92.80 19.30
C SER A 2 -6.77 -91.33 19.60
N ALA A 3 -5.55 -90.90 19.96
CA ALA A 3 -4.21 -91.16 19.40
C ALA A 3 -4.06 -90.68 17.94
N GLU A 4 -3.10 -89.74 17.75
CA GLU A 4 -2.60 -89.14 16.51
C GLU A 4 -3.60 -88.37 15.61
N GLU A 5 -3.25 -87.38 14.77
CA GLU A 5 -2.13 -86.41 14.64
C GLU A 5 -2.65 -85.28 13.71
N SER A 6 -2.24 -84.01 13.71
CA SER A 6 -0.87 -83.48 13.63
C SER A 6 -0.88 -81.94 13.85
N ASN A 7 0.22 -81.38 14.36
CA ASN A 7 0.47 -79.93 14.42
C ASN A 7 1.19 -79.45 13.14
N LEU A 8 1.04 -78.18 12.76
CA LEU A 8 2.19 -77.44 12.20
C LEU A 8 2.10 -75.89 12.29
N ILE A 9 3.02 -75.32 13.08
CA ILE A 9 3.63 -73.97 12.95
C ILE A 9 2.69 -72.75 13.12
N LEU A 10 2.60 -72.21 14.35
CA LEU A 10 3.37 -71.06 14.92
C LEU A 10 2.86 -69.68 14.42
N ASP A 11 2.52 -68.67 15.24
CA ASP A 11 3.25 -68.03 16.38
C ASP A 11 4.49 -67.22 15.90
N GLU A 12 4.82 -66.02 16.41
CA GLU A 12 4.27 -65.25 17.54
C GLU A 12 4.62 -63.72 17.44
N VAL A 13 4.01 -62.88 18.29
CA VAL A 13 4.58 -61.68 19.00
C VAL A 13 5.63 -60.81 18.24
N THR A 14 5.35 -59.55 17.84
CA THR A 14 5.30 -58.31 18.66
C THR A 14 4.79 -57.13 17.79
N GLY A 15 4.30 -55.98 18.29
CA GLY A 15 4.11 -55.50 19.66
C GLY A 15 3.45 -54.10 19.72
N GLU A 16 3.17 -53.63 20.94
CA GLU A 16 2.74 -52.28 21.37
C GLU A 16 1.49 -51.58 20.76
N LYS A 17 0.48 -51.41 21.63
CA LYS A 17 -0.62 -50.43 21.49
C LYS A 17 -0.25 -49.13 22.23
N ALA A 18 -0.38 -47.96 21.59
CA ALA A 18 -0.74 -46.68 22.24
C ALA A 18 -1.06 -45.62 21.15
N ALA A 19 -2.28 -45.15 20.93
CA ALA A 19 -3.17 -44.34 21.79
C ALA A 19 -3.12 -42.82 21.52
N ALA A 20 -3.87 -42.41 20.49
CA ALA A 20 -4.59 -41.13 20.29
C ALA A 20 -4.11 -39.81 20.95
N LYS A 21 -3.88 -38.79 20.08
CA LYS A 21 -4.46 -37.41 20.12
C LYS A 21 -3.98 -36.62 18.89
N THR A 22 -4.83 -36.31 17.90
CA THR A 22 -5.65 -35.08 17.82
C THR A 22 -4.87 -33.76 18.00
N ALA A 23 -4.56 -33.07 16.90
CA ALA A 23 -4.60 -31.60 16.81
C ALA A 23 -4.51 -31.13 15.34
N ASP A 24 -5.67 -30.76 14.80
CA ASP A 24 -5.89 -29.74 13.77
C ASP A 24 -4.67 -28.82 13.45
N VAL A 25 -4.03 -29.06 12.29
CA VAL A 25 -3.03 -28.12 11.72
C VAL A 25 -3.77 -27.05 10.91
N ALA A 26 -4.50 -26.19 11.63
CA ALA A 26 -5.06 -24.97 11.07
C ALA A 26 -3.91 -24.09 10.55
N ALA A 27 -3.72 -24.09 9.23
CA ALA A 27 -2.65 -23.35 8.57
C ALA A 27 -2.84 -21.84 8.80
N LYS A 28 -2.06 -21.26 9.71
CA LYS A 28 -2.01 -19.82 9.92
C LYS A 28 -1.71 -19.13 8.58
N PRO A 29 -2.42 -18.06 8.21
CA PRO A 29 -1.99 -17.24 7.08
C PRO A 29 -0.58 -16.73 7.36
N ALA A 30 0.29 -16.82 6.34
CA ALA A 30 1.68 -16.41 6.47
C ALA A 30 1.76 -14.91 6.80
N LYS A 31 2.82 -14.52 7.52
CA LYS A 31 3.13 -13.10 7.71
C LYS A 31 3.46 -12.47 6.36
N THR A 32 2.84 -11.34 6.04
CA THR A 32 3.14 -10.58 4.83
C THR A 32 4.51 -9.92 4.94
N GLU A 33 5.53 -10.51 4.30
CA GLU A 33 6.86 -9.93 4.22
C GLU A 33 6.99 -9.08 2.94
N ASN A 34 6.95 -7.75 3.11
CA ASN A 34 7.30 -6.74 2.11
C ASN A 34 6.64 -6.88 0.72
N ASP A 35 5.33 -6.61 0.62
CA ASP A 35 4.62 -6.49 -0.67
C ASP A 35 5.23 -5.46 -1.63
N GLU A 36 5.93 -4.45 -1.12
CA GLU A 36 6.67 -3.50 -1.97
C GLU A 36 7.76 -4.22 -2.78
N ALA A 37 8.47 -5.19 -2.19
CA ALA A 37 9.52 -5.97 -2.86
C ALA A 37 8.98 -7.02 -3.83
N SER A 38 7.76 -7.56 -3.60
CA SER A 38 7.11 -8.45 -4.56
C SER A 38 6.59 -7.66 -5.77
N GLU A 39 6.05 -6.46 -5.56
CA GLU A 39 5.62 -5.57 -6.64
C GLU A 39 6.79 -4.99 -7.46
N GLU A 40 7.96 -4.74 -6.86
CA GLU A 40 9.14 -4.25 -7.59
C GLU A 40 9.63 -5.19 -8.71
N ASN A 41 9.28 -6.48 -8.64
CA ASN A 41 9.66 -7.52 -9.61
C ASN A 41 8.60 -7.78 -10.70
N LEU A 42 7.45 -7.09 -10.66
CA LEU A 42 6.39 -7.24 -11.66
C LEU A 42 6.69 -6.44 -12.94
N ASN A 43 6.36 -7.00 -14.10
CA ASN A 43 6.35 -6.22 -15.34
C ASN A 43 5.10 -5.28 -15.39
N PRO A 44 5.11 -4.22 -16.22
CA PRO A 44 4.02 -3.23 -16.25
C PRO A 44 2.62 -3.82 -16.52
N ASN A 45 2.53 -4.88 -17.31
CA ASN A 45 1.26 -5.52 -17.67
C ASN A 45 0.74 -6.40 -16.52
N GLN A 46 1.63 -7.15 -15.86
CA GLN A 46 1.29 -7.91 -14.64
C GLN A 46 0.82 -6.98 -13.53
N TYR A 47 1.51 -5.85 -13.33
CA TYR A 47 1.09 -4.80 -12.40
C TYR A 47 -0.32 -4.30 -12.74
N PHE A 48 -0.56 -3.94 -14.01
CA PHE A 48 -1.87 -3.47 -14.47
C PHE A 48 -2.99 -4.49 -14.25
N GLU A 49 -2.74 -5.77 -14.51
CA GLU A 49 -3.72 -6.84 -14.24
C GLU A 49 -4.04 -6.98 -12.75
N ILE A 50 -3.02 -7.07 -11.89
CA ILE A 50 -3.17 -7.26 -10.44
C ILE A 50 -3.85 -6.04 -9.80
N ARG A 51 -3.46 -4.84 -10.23
CA ARG A 51 -4.05 -3.58 -9.76
C ARG A 51 -5.50 -3.43 -10.27
N SER A 52 -5.78 -3.77 -11.52
CA SER A 52 -7.16 -3.76 -12.05
C SER A 52 -8.07 -4.77 -11.34
N LYS A 53 -7.57 -5.97 -11.03
CA LYS A 53 -8.32 -7.01 -10.29
C LYS A 53 -8.63 -6.56 -8.86
N SER A 54 -7.67 -5.97 -8.14
CA SER A 54 -7.89 -5.44 -6.79
C SER A 54 -8.82 -4.23 -6.76
N ILE A 55 -8.66 -3.25 -7.65
CA ILE A 55 -9.59 -2.11 -7.76
C ILE A 55 -11.00 -2.54 -8.19
N LYS A 56 -11.15 -3.58 -9.04
CA LYS A 56 -12.48 -4.15 -9.34
C LYS A 56 -13.15 -4.69 -8.08
N LYS A 57 -12.44 -5.46 -7.25
CA LYS A 57 -12.97 -5.98 -5.98
C LYS A 57 -13.44 -4.86 -5.05
N LEU A 58 -12.72 -3.73 -4.96
CA LEU A 58 -13.14 -2.58 -4.16
C LEU A 58 -14.41 -1.89 -4.69
N ARG A 59 -14.62 -1.89 -6.01
CA ARG A 59 -15.89 -1.43 -6.61
C ARG A 59 -17.06 -2.39 -6.37
N GLU A 60 -16.77 -3.65 -6.05
CA GLU A 60 -17.77 -4.67 -5.71
C GLU A 60 -18.10 -4.69 -4.22
N THR A 61 -17.13 -4.39 -3.34
CA THR A 61 -17.35 -4.27 -1.88
C THR A 61 -17.80 -2.88 -1.44
N CYS A 62 -17.54 -1.84 -2.23
CA CYS A 62 -17.68 -0.42 -1.87
C CYS A 62 -16.99 -0.03 -0.55
N ASN A 63 -15.97 -0.79 -0.13
CA ASN A 63 -15.26 -0.57 1.13
C ASN A 63 -13.75 -0.81 0.97
N PRO A 64 -12.92 0.26 0.99
CA PRO A 64 -13.32 1.65 0.72
C PRO A 64 -13.92 1.80 -0.69
N ILE A 65 -14.66 2.89 -0.91
CA ILE A 65 -15.05 3.33 -2.25
C ILE A 65 -13.78 3.82 -2.98
N PRO A 66 -13.32 3.21 -4.08
CA PRO A 66 -12.05 3.56 -4.72
C PRO A 66 -12.14 4.78 -5.68
N TYR A 67 -13.34 5.34 -5.84
CA TYR A 67 -13.65 6.52 -6.66
C TYR A 67 -14.78 7.34 -5.99
N PRO A 68 -14.55 7.99 -4.83
CA PRO A 68 -15.57 8.79 -4.15
C PRO A 68 -16.01 10.00 -4.99
N HIS A 69 -17.29 10.37 -4.89
CA HIS A 69 -17.89 11.44 -5.70
C HIS A 69 -17.38 12.85 -5.39
N LYS A 70 -16.99 13.11 -4.13
CA LYS A 70 -16.52 14.41 -3.66
C LYS A 70 -15.62 14.22 -2.45
N PHE A 71 -14.62 15.09 -2.37
CA PHE A 71 -13.89 15.43 -1.16
C PHE A 71 -13.80 16.98 -1.08
N HIS A 72 -13.65 17.55 0.11
CA HIS A 72 -13.50 18.98 0.34
C HIS A 72 -12.06 19.35 0.72
N VAL A 73 -11.37 20.02 -0.20
CA VAL A 73 -10.03 20.57 0.04
C VAL A 73 -10.15 21.90 0.78
N ASP A 74 -9.61 21.99 2.00
CA ASP A 74 -9.55 23.24 2.78
C ASP A 74 -8.52 24.22 2.21
N ILE A 75 -7.34 23.70 1.82
CA ILE A 75 -6.13 24.49 1.57
C ILE A 75 -5.28 23.85 0.47
N SER A 76 -4.62 24.67 -0.35
CA SER A 76 -3.72 24.17 -1.40
C SER A 76 -2.35 23.79 -0.83
N ILE A 77 -1.63 22.86 -1.48
CA ILE A 77 -0.27 22.50 -1.06
C ILE A 77 0.68 23.72 -1.00
N PRO A 78 0.73 24.63 -2.01
CA PRO A 78 1.47 25.89 -1.89
C PRO A 78 1.07 26.71 -0.66
N THR A 79 -0.23 26.93 -0.44
CA THR A 79 -0.74 27.73 0.69
C THR A 79 -0.45 27.07 2.04
N PHE A 80 -0.39 25.73 2.11
CA PHE A 80 0.03 24.99 3.30
C PHE A 80 1.53 25.16 3.58
N ILE A 81 2.37 25.14 2.54
CA ILE A 81 3.81 25.41 2.65
C ILE A 81 4.06 26.86 3.11
N GLU A 82 3.34 27.83 2.55
CA GLU A 82 3.38 29.24 2.97
C GLU A 82 2.91 29.42 4.42
N LYS A 83 1.74 28.85 4.78
CA LYS A 83 1.12 29.01 6.10
C LYS A 83 1.89 28.31 7.22
N TYR A 84 2.47 27.13 6.97
CA TYR A 84 3.05 26.26 8.01
C TYR A 84 4.56 26.01 7.86
N GLY A 85 5.20 26.48 6.79
CA GLY A 85 6.65 26.33 6.57
C GLY A 85 7.52 26.98 7.65
N HIS A 86 6.98 27.93 8.42
CA HIS A 86 7.66 28.67 9.49
C HIS A 86 7.76 27.91 10.83
N LEU A 87 7.13 26.72 10.97
CA LEU A 87 7.17 25.94 12.21
C LEU A 87 8.61 25.48 12.57
N GLU A 88 8.86 25.11 13.82
CA GLU A 88 10.15 24.57 14.27
C GLU A 88 10.23 23.02 14.16
N PRO A 89 11.42 22.41 14.02
CA PRO A 89 11.58 20.95 13.95
C PRO A 89 10.98 20.21 15.15
N GLY A 90 10.05 19.28 14.89
CA GLY A 90 9.31 18.57 15.94
C GLY A 90 8.12 19.33 16.54
N GLN A 91 7.83 20.55 16.08
CA GLN A 91 6.59 21.25 16.42
C GLN A 91 5.42 20.67 15.63
N HIS A 92 4.34 20.30 16.31
CA HIS A 92 3.06 19.92 15.70
C HIS A 92 1.97 20.89 16.18
N LEU A 93 0.99 21.20 15.33
CA LEU A 93 -0.18 22.01 15.68
C LEU A 93 -1.39 21.12 16.01
N SER A 94 -2.37 21.70 16.71
CA SER A 94 -3.68 21.09 16.93
C SER A 94 -4.68 21.32 15.78
N ASP A 95 -4.38 22.28 14.90
CA ASP A 95 -5.07 22.52 13.62
C ASP A 95 -5.37 21.21 12.88
N VAL A 96 -6.50 21.15 12.18
CA VAL A 96 -6.81 20.08 11.22
C VAL A 96 -7.05 20.72 9.87
N VAL A 97 -6.44 20.16 8.83
CA VAL A 97 -6.57 20.62 7.45
C VAL A 97 -6.67 19.46 6.46
N GLN A 98 -7.19 19.77 5.28
CA GLN A 98 -7.38 18.87 4.13
C GLN A 98 -6.75 19.48 2.85
N LEU A 99 -5.79 18.80 2.19
CA LEU A 99 -5.05 19.18 0.96
C LEU A 99 -5.61 18.44 -0.28
N ALA A 100 -4.84 18.18 -1.36
CA ALA A 100 -5.18 17.25 -2.46
C ALA A 100 -3.99 16.95 -3.41
N GLY A 101 -4.02 15.86 -4.22
CA GLY A 101 -2.96 15.54 -5.20
C GLY A 101 -2.75 14.07 -5.61
N ARG A 102 -1.50 13.60 -5.62
CA ARG A 102 -1.00 12.28 -6.08
C ARG A 102 0.26 11.85 -5.29
N ILE A 103 0.37 10.58 -4.87
CA ILE A 103 1.62 10.04 -4.31
C ILE A 103 2.72 9.98 -5.37
N HIS A 104 3.82 10.69 -5.15
CA HIS A 104 5.01 10.54 -5.99
C HIS A 104 5.91 9.38 -5.53
N ASN A 105 5.95 9.10 -4.22
CA ASN A 105 6.82 8.10 -3.61
C ASN A 105 6.24 7.56 -2.28
N LYS A 106 6.51 6.29 -1.97
CA LYS A 106 6.02 5.55 -0.79
C LYS A 106 7.21 4.86 -0.13
N ARG A 107 7.41 5.05 1.18
CA ARG A 107 8.59 4.55 1.92
C ARG A 107 8.21 4.02 3.30
N ALA A 108 8.64 2.80 3.63
CA ALA A 108 8.54 2.24 4.99
C ALA A 108 9.72 2.67 5.88
N SER A 109 9.48 2.85 7.18
CA SER A 109 10.51 3.15 8.19
C SER A 109 10.28 2.30 9.46
N GLY A 110 10.41 0.99 9.29
CA GLY A 110 9.94 0.01 10.28
C GLY A 110 8.42 -0.20 10.23
N SER A 111 7.91 -1.02 11.14
CA SER A 111 6.52 -1.53 11.07
C SER A 111 5.42 -0.53 11.47
N LYS A 112 5.78 0.58 12.15
CA LYS A 112 4.82 1.56 12.70
C LYS A 112 4.97 2.98 12.16
N LEU A 113 5.94 3.22 11.29
CA LEU A 113 6.18 4.54 10.69
C LEU A 113 6.36 4.38 9.19
N ARG A 114 5.53 5.10 8.42
CA ARG A 114 5.53 5.09 6.95
C ARG A 114 5.56 6.55 6.50
N PHE A 115 6.33 6.84 5.47
CA PHE A 115 6.42 8.16 4.85
C PHE A 115 5.86 8.09 3.43
N TYR A 116 5.04 9.06 3.08
CA TYR A 116 4.53 9.25 1.73
C TYR A 116 4.97 10.63 1.26
N ASP A 117 5.60 10.71 0.10
CA ASP A 117 5.82 12.00 -0.56
C ASP A 117 4.52 12.35 -1.28
N LEU A 118 3.58 12.83 -0.47
CA LEU A 118 2.22 13.20 -0.80
C LEU A 118 2.21 14.48 -1.63
N HIS A 119 1.64 14.37 -2.82
CA HIS A 119 0.58 15.29 -3.15
C HIS A 119 -0.74 14.51 -2.76
N GLY A 120 -1.76 15.15 -2.21
CA GLY A 120 -2.81 14.59 -1.31
C GLY A 120 -4.07 13.83 -1.87
N GLU A 121 -5.34 13.89 -1.35
CA GLU A 121 -6.01 13.76 0.01
C GLU A 121 -7.51 13.32 -0.20
N ASP A 122 -8.29 12.53 0.58
CA ASP A 122 -8.66 12.44 2.04
C ASP A 122 -9.37 11.11 2.50
N SER A 123 -9.80 10.96 3.77
CA SER A 123 -10.89 10.10 4.38
C SER A 123 -10.59 8.83 5.28
N GLU A 124 -11.41 8.54 6.31
CA GLU A 124 -11.04 7.75 7.52
C GLU A 124 -11.16 6.21 7.39
N GLN A 125 -10.04 5.47 7.56
CA GLN A 125 -10.04 4.01 7.87
C GLN A 125 -8.81 3.61 8.73
N ASN A 126 -8.64 2.30 8.99
CA ASN A 126 -7.49 1.75 9.70
C ASN A 126 -6.18 1.97 8.92
N PHE A 127 -5.20 2.64 9.54
CA PHE A 127 -3.96 3.12 8.91
C PHE A 127 -3.14 2.02 8.22
N ALA A 128 -3.19 0.78 8.74
CA ALA A 128 -2.52 -0.37 8.14
C ALA A 128 -3.21 -0.84 6.86
N GLU A 129 -4.54 -1.02 6.90
CA GLU A 129 -5.34 -1.49 5.76
C GLU A 129 -5.26 -0.53 4.58
N ILE A 130 -5.28 0.78 4.86
CA ILE A 130 -5.04 1.83 3.86
C ILE A 130 -3.62 1.75 3.29
N HIS A 131 -2.61 1.55 4.13
CA HIS A 131 -1.22 1.48 3.66
C HIS A 131 -1.00 0.31 2.70
N ASP A 132 -1.64 -0.82 2.97
CA ASP A 132 -1.55 -2.03 2.16
C ASP A 132 -2.47 -1.97 0.92
N LEU A 133 -3.44 -1.04 0.88
CA LEU A 133 -4.22 -0.67 -0.31
C LEU A 133 -3.49 0.32 -1.24
N ILE A 134 -2.83 1.34 -0.68
CA ILE A 134 -2.31 2.49 -1.42
C ILE A 134 -0.98 2.21 -2.14
N ARG A 135 -0.79 2.82 -3.31
CA ARG A 135 0.34 2.63 -4.23
C ARG A 135 0.90 3.96 -4.76
N ARG A 136 2.15 3.89 -5.23
CA ARG A 136 2.81 5.01 -5.92
C ARG A 136 2.00 5.40 -7.16
N GLY A 137 1.72 6.68 -7.31
CA GLY A 137 0.94 7.24 -8.42
C GLY A 137 -0.56 7.35 -8.17
N ASP A 138 -1.11 6.74 -7.12
CA ASP A 138 -2.51 6.96 -6.72
C ASP A 138 -2.78 8.44 -6.39
N ILE A 139 -4.01 8.90 -6.61
CA ILE A 139 -4.58 10.12 -6.00
C ILE A 139 -5.22 9.67 -4.68
N VAL A 140 -4.79 10.23 -3.56
CA VAL A 140 -4.86 9.56 -2.23
C VAL A 140 -5.46 10.43 -1.13
N GLY A 141 -4.96 10.31 0.11
CA GLY A 141 -5.60 10.66 1.36
C GLY A 141 -4.67 11.36 2.35
N VAL A 142 -5.12 12.46 2.95
CA VAL A 142 -4.92 12.81 4.36
C VAL A 142 -6.15 13.63 4.85
N ARG A 143 -6.48 13.59 6.13
CA ARG A 143 -6.89 14.78 6.91
C ARG A 143 -6.07 14.76 8.17
N GLY A 144 -5.48 15.88 8.56
CA GLY A 144 -4.36 15.80 9.51
C GLY A 144 -3.88 17.11 10.09
N CYS A 145 -2.91 16.99 10.99
CA CYS A 145 -2.33 18.11 11.71
C CYS A 145 -1.04 18.61 11.02
N PRO A 146 -0.89 19.91 10.76
CA PRO A 146 0.39 20.46 10.29
C PRO A 146 1.49 20.32 11.35
N GLY A 147 2.72 20.05 10.91
CA GLY A 147 3.89 20.04 11.78
C GLY A 147 5.20 19.85 11.02
N LYS A 148 6.33 19.79 11.74
CA LYS A 148 7.61 19.35 11.18
C LYS A 148 8.11 18.07 11.81
N SER A 149 8.71 17.21 11.00
CA SER A 149 9.47 16.06 11.48
C SER A 149 10.64 16.52 12.38
N LYS A 150 11.21 15.62 13.18
CA LYS A 150 12.43 15.91 13.97
C LYS A 150 13.65 16.26 13.10
N LYS A 151 13.58 16.10 11.77
CA LYS A 151 14.59 16.52 10.80
C LYS A 151 14.32 17.90 10.17
N GLY A 152 13.22 18.57 10.55
CA GLY A 152 12.81 19.87 10.01
C GLY A 152 12.00 19.80 8.71
N GLU A 153 11.69 18.61 8.20
CA GLU A 153 10.83 18.42 7.03
C GLU A 153 9.38 18.80 7.39
N LEU A 154 8.76 19.70 6.62
CA LEU A 154 7.33 20.02 6.77
C LEU A 154 6.49 18.79 6.43
N SER A 155 5.45 18.52 7.20
CA SER A 155 4.60 17.34 7.05
C SER A 155 3.18 17.61 7.53
N ILE A 156 2.23 16.89 6.94
CA ILE A 156 0.92 16.69 7.55
C ILE A 156 0.95 15.34 8.29
N PHE A 157 0.50 15.33 9.55
CA PHE A 157 0.41 14.14 10.38
C PHE A 157 -0.99 13.54 10.23
N PRO A 158 -1.15 12.41 9.52
CA PRO A 158 -2.48 11.94 9.13
C PRO A 158 -3.28 11.39 10.33
N LYS A 159 -4.55 11.78 10.40
CA LYS A 159 -5.58 11.09 11.20
C LYS A 159 -6.35 10.07 10.36
N GLU A 160 -6.24 10.19 9.04
CA GLU A 160 -7.31 9.90 8.09
C GLU A 160 -6.68 9.82 6.67
N VAL A 161 -6.98 8.84 5.78
CA VAL A 161 -6.43 8.65 4.41
C VAL A 161 -7.29 7.67 3.54
N VAL A 162 -7.97 8.07 2.44
CA VAL A 162 -8.51 7.16 1.38
C VAL A 162 -7.84 7.39 0.03
N LEU A 163 -8.01 6.40 -0.83
CA LEU A 163 -7.84 6.43 -2.27
C LEU A 163 -8.95 7.25 -2.99
N LEU A 164 -8.68 8.47 -3.46
CA LEU A 164 -9.61 9.20 -4.34
C LEU A 164 -9.69 8.62 -5.76
N SER A 165 -8.54 8.20 -6.31
CA SER A 165 -8.49 7.57 -7.64
C SER A 165 -7.19 6.78 -7.79
N PRO A 166 -7.24 5.44 -7.88
CA PRO A 166 -6.05 4.62 -8.05
C PRO A 166 -5.33 4.87 -9.36
N CYS A 167 -4.01 4.71 -9.32
CA CYS A 167 -3.24 4.43 -10.52
C CYS A 167 -3.32 2.93 -10.81
N LEU A 168 -3.66 2.59 -12.05
CA LEU A 168 -3.66 1.21 -12.52
C LEU A 168 -2.33 0.80 -13.18
N HIS A 169 -1.47 1.76 -13.53
CA HIS A 169 -0.21 1.52 -14.24
C HIS A 169 1.00 1.82 -13.34
N MET A 170 2.07 1.04 -13.48
CA MET A 170 3.33 1.33 -12.80
C MET A 170 3.95 2.61 -13.39
N LEU A 171 4.13 3.64 -12.57
CA LEU A 171 4.86 4.86 -12.97
C LEU A 171 6.36 4.56 -13.19
N PRO A 172 7.02 5.20 -14.17
CA PRO A 172 8.46 5.05 -14.38
C PRO A 172 9.29 5.30 -13.11
N LYS A 173 10.35 4.51 -12.90
CA LYS A 173 11.30 4.66 -11.77
C LYS A 173 12.45 5.63 -12.07
N GLU A 174 12.43 6.33 -13.21
CA GLU A 174 13.47 7.28 -13.58
C GLU A 174 13.45 8.53 -12.67
N TYR A 175 14.43 8.62 -11.77
CA TYR A 175 14.62 9.72 -10.81
C TYR A 175 14.73 11.12 -11.42
N TYR A 176 15.03 11.22 -12.72
CA TYR A 176 15.16 12.48 -13.47
C TYR A 176 14.06 12.64 -14.53
N GLY A 177 12.97 11.87 -14.41
CA GLY A 177 11.92 11.77 -15.42
C GLY A 177 12.34 10.98 -16.65
N PHE A 178 11.36 10.60 -17.47
CA PHE A 178 11.58 9.84 -18.70
C PHE A 178 11.98 10.77 -19.86
N LYS A 179 12.94 10.33 -20.67
CA LYS A 179 13.62 11.19 -21.66
C LYS A 179 13.08 11.10 -23.08
N ASP A 180 12.42 9.99 -23.44
CA ASP A 180 11.92 9.75 -24.79
C ASP A 180 10.89 10.82 -25.22
N GLN A 181 11.18 11.52 -26.32
CA GLN A 181 10.32 12.60 -26.81
C GLN A 181 8.98 12.10 -27.33
N GLU A 182 8.92 10.92 -27.96
CA GLU A 182 7.68 10.41 -28.54
C GLU A 182 6.66 10.08 -27.44
N THR A 183 7.07 9.31 -26.42
CA THR A 183 6.22 9.00 -25.26
C THR A 183 5.84 10.27 -24.51
N ARG A 184 6.74 11.26 -24.37
CA ARG A 184 6.42 12.54 -23.68
C ARG A 184 5.35 13.35 -24.41
N TYR A 185 5.35 13.34 -25.74
CA TYR A 185 4.34 14.05 -26.54
C TYR A 185 3.04 13.27 -26.64
N ARG A 186 3.08 11.93 -26.78
CA ARG A 186 1.87 11.07 -26.80
C ARG A 186 1.19 10.95 -25.43
N GLN A 187 1.96 10.90 -24.34
CA GLN A 187 1.49 10.77 -22.97
C GLN A 187 1.84 12.02 -22.14
N ARG A 188 1.39 13.20 -22.59
CA ARG A 188 1.68 14.47 -21.93
C ARG A 188 1.26 14.50 -20.45
N TYR A 189 0.22 13.76 -20.06
CA TYR A 189 -0.19 13.59 -18.66
C TYR A 189 0.91 12.94 -17.80
N LEU A 190 1.67 11.99 -18.35
CA LEU A 190 2.78 11.33 -17.67
C LEU A 190 4.01 12.25 -17.64
N ASP A 191 4.27 12.98 -18.72
CA ASP A 191 5.32 14.00 -18.81
C ASP A 191 5.14 15.08 -17.73
N LEU A 192 3.90 15.56 -17.53
CA LEU A 192 3.55 16.52 -16.47
C LEU A 192 3.60 15.94 -15.04
N ILE A 193 3.60 14.61 -14.87
CA ILE A 193 3.76 13.95 -13.56
C ILE A 193 5.24 13.69 -13.23
N MET A 194 6.07 13.43 -14.24
CA MET A 194 7.46 13.03 -14.09
C MET A 194 8.48 14.15 -14.31
N ASN A 195 8.14 15.21 -15.05
CA ASN A 195 9.05 16.30 -15.43
C ASN A 195 8.48 17.66 -15.01
N ASN A 196 8.73 18.10 -13.77
CA ASN A 196 8.20 19.37 -13.22
C ASN A 196 8.45 20.60 -14.13
N VAL A 197 9.64 20.69 -14.74
CA VAL A 197 10.07 21.75 -15.69
C VAL A 197 9.19 21.85 -16.94
N VAL A 198 8.35 20.85 -17.23
CA VAL A 198 7.36 20.93 -18.31
C VAL A 198 6.17 21.80 -17.90
N ARG A 199 5.76 21.75 -16.63
CA ARG A 199 4.63 22.54 -16.12
C ARG A 199 4.94 24.04 -16.14
N GLU A 200 6.18 24.40 -15.82
CA GLU A 200 6.72 25.77 -15.88
C GLU A 200 6.71 26.39 -17.29
N LYS A 201 6.47 25.59 -18.34
CA LYS A 201 6.38 26.07 -19.74
C LYS A 201 4.95 26.30 -20.23
N PHE A 202 3.96 26.02 -19.39
CA PHE A 202 2.52 26.15 -19.71
C PHE A 202 1.76 27.03 -18.70
N ASN A 203 2.45 27.54 -17.67
CA ASN A 203 1.95 28.50 -16.68
C ASN A 203 2.47 29.92 -17.00
#